data_AF-A0A3Q1GAJ0-F1
#
_entry.id   AF-A0A3Q1GAJ0-F1
#
_cell.length_a   1.000
_cell.length_b   1.000
_cell.length_c   1.000
_cell.angle_alpha   90.00
_cell.angle_beta   90.00
_cell.angle_gamma   90.00
#
_symmetry.space_group_name_H-M   'P 1'
#
loop_
_entity.id
_entity.type
_entity.pdbx_description
1 polymer ?
#
loop_
_entity_poly.entity_id
_entity_poly.type
_entity_poly.pdbx_seq_one_letter_code
_entity_poly.pdbx_strand_id
1 'polypeptide(L)'
;MDSWVRFNAQSQAKEKVIRAAQYACTLLGYTLQKGGAAAEVRKTVSQLEAHMSLTRKLLRLGNSVEALEAAKRSIHLSDSVLKLCLTISHLNRAMYFACDNVLWTGRSGLISKLDQHKWSERSFRYYLFSLILNLTRDVYELCLLMESEARYRSAKSSSSLYPSSTSPADQLSSPSSPASPAIVALPVMGTWLRRQLHLVATVLYSNPPLLLDLLKNSCDIFIPLDRLEIYSTGPGFVGACGLVSSVLSVLTMVYPWLKLKP
;
A
#
# COMPACT_ATOMS: atom_id res chain seq x y z
N MET A 1 -14.21 -16.38 -19.63
CA MET A 1 -13.33 -15.78 -20.67
C MET A 1 -13.41 -14.25 -20.68
N ASP A 2 -14.59 -13.65 -20.52
CA ASP A 2 -14.78 -12.19 -20.62
C ASP A 2 -13.96 -11.34 -19.64
N SER A 3 -13.78 -11.78 -18.39
CA SER A 3 -12.95 -11.07 -17.41
C SER A 3 -11.49 -11.00 -17.83
N TRP A 4 -10.96 -12.07 -18.43
CA TRP A 4 -9.58 -12.11 -18.93
C TRP A 4 -9.41 -11.24 -20.17
N VAL A 5 -10.39 -11.24 -21.09
CA VAL A 5 -10.38 -10.37 -22.27
C VAL A 5 -10.44 -8.90 -21.87
N ARG A 6 -11.30 -8.53 -20.91
CA ARG A 6 -11.37 -7.16 -20.36
C ARG A 6 -10.09 -6.75 -19.66
N PHE A 7 -9.48 -7.65 -18.88
CA PHE A 7 -8.18 -7.43 -18.26
C PHE A 7 -7.12 -7.16 -19.33
N ASN A 8 -7.00 -8.02 -20.33
CA ASN A 8 -6.01 -7.86 -21.40
C ASN A 8 -6.29 -6.65 -22.31
N ALA A 9 -7.53 -6.15 -22.39
CA ALA A 9 -7.84 -4.93 -23.13
C ALA A 9 -7.33 -3.66 -22.43
N GLN A 10 -7.13 -3.70 -21.11
CA GLN A 10 -6.70 -2.53 -20.34
C GLN A 10 -5.18 -2.35 -20.41
N SER A 11 -4.72 -1.18 -20.87
CA SER A 11 -3.27 -0.83 -20.87
C SER A 11 -2.67 -0.91 -19.46
N GLN A 12 -3.41 -0.44 -18.46
CA GLN A 12 -3.01 -0.48 -17.05
C GLN A 12 -2.76 -1.90 -16.55
N ALA A 13 -3.57 -2.88 -16.98
CA ALA A 13 -3.38 -4.28 -16.60
C ALA A 13 -2.07 -4.85 -17.17
N LYS A 14 -1.78 -4.58 -18.45
CA LYS A 14 -0.51 -4.95 -19.09
C LYS A 14 0.69 -4.33 -18.37
N GLU A 15 0.58 -3.06 -17.99
CA GLU A 15 1.61 -2.36 -17.20
C GLU A 15 1.90 -3.07 -15.88
N LYS A 16 0.88 -3.55 -15.14
CA LYS A 16 1.09 -4.29 -13.89
C LYS A 16 1.75 -5.65 -14.11
N VAL A 17 1.39 -6.36 -15.18
CA VAL A 17 2.03 -7.65 -15.52
C VAL A 17 3.51 -7.43 -15.86
N ILE A 18 3.82 -6.41 -16.66
CA ILE A 18 5.21 -6.06 -17.00
C ILE A 18 5.97 -5.60 -15.76
N ARG A 19 5.32 -4.87 -14.84
CA ARG A 19 5.91 -4.51 -13.54
C ARG A 19 6.26 -5.75 -12.73
N ALA A 20 5.37 -6.74 -12.65
CA ALA A 20 5.63 -8.01 -11.98
C ALA A 20 6.81 -8.75 -12.63
N ALA A 21 6.82 -8.85 -13.97
CA ALA A 21 7.92 -9.47 -14.71
C ALA A 21 9.26 -8.77 -14.47
N GLN A 22 9.28 -7.43 -14.45
CA GLN A 22 10.46 -6.64 -14.14
C GLN A 22 11.02 -6.98 -12.75
N TYR A 23 10.19 -6.92 -11.71
CA TYR A 23 10.64 -7.19 -10.34
C TYR A 23 10.97 -8.66 -10.10
N ALA A 24 10.33 -9.59 -10.82
CA ALA A 24 10.75 -10.98 -10.87
C ALA A 24 12.16 -11.11 -11.46
N CYS A 25 12.48 -10.39 -12.55
CA CYS A 25 13.85 -10.35 -13.10
C CYS A 25 14.86 -9.77 -12.10
N THR A 26 14.51 -8.70 -11.38
CA THR A 26 15.38 -8.12 -10.33
C THR A 26 15.64 -9.13 -9.21
N LEU A 27 14.62 -9.85 -8.75
CA LEU A 27 14.75 -10.87 -7.73
C LEU A 27 15.58 -12.06 -8.23
N LEU A 28 15.32 -12.53 -9.46
CA LEU A 28 16.10 -13.58 -10.10
C LEU A 28 17.56 -13.19 -10.24
N GLY A 29 17.85 -11.97 -10.71
CA GLY A 29 19.20 -11.43 -10.81
C GLY A 29 19.96 -11.47 -9.49
N TYR A 30 19.28 -11.11 -8.39
CA TYR A 30 19.84 -11.21 -7.04
C TYR A 30 20.12 -12.66 -6.61
N THR A 31 19.18 -13.59 -6.84
CA THR A 31 19.38 -15.01 -6.49
C THR A 31 20.51 -15.65 -7.29
N LEU A 32 20.62 -15.33 -8.58
CA LEU A 32 21.69 -15.81 -9.46
C LEU A 32 23.06 -15.25 -9.07
N GLN A 33 23.11 -14.00 -8.60
CA GLN A 33 24.34 -13.41 -8.08
C GLN A 33 24.82 -14.12 -6.82
N LYS A 34 23.91 -14.47 -5.90
CA LYS A 34 24.23 -15.25 -4.69
C LYS A 34 24.60 -16.70 -5.00
N GLY A 35 23.95 -17.31 -5.98
CA GLY A 35 24.18 -18.70 -6.38
C GLY A 35 25.41 -18.93 -7.27
N GLY A 36 26.20 -17.88 -7.57
CA GLY A 36 27.42 -18.02 -8.38
C GLY A 36 27.17 -18.33 -9.86
N ALA A 37 26.00 -17.97 -10.40
CA ALA A 37 25.62 -18.30 -11.78
C ALA A 37 26.53 -17.63 -12.83
N ALA A 38 26.61 -18.25 -14.01
CA ALA A 38 27.41 -17.78 -15.14
C ALA A 38 27.11 -16.31 -15.49
N ALA A 39 28.17 -15.55 -15.83
CA ALA A 39 28.06 -14.11 -16.12
C ALA A 39 27.08 -13.81 -17.28
N GLU A 40 26.97 -14.72 -18.24
CA GLU A 40 26.06 -14.60 -19.38
C GLU A 40 24.58 -14.58 -18.95
N VAL A 41 24.17 -15.50 -18.06
CA VAL A 41 22.79 -15.56 -17.56
C VAL A 41 22.44 -14.30 -16.76
N ARG A 42 23.40 -13.72 -16.03
CA ARG A 42 23.18 -12.45 -15.32
C ARG A 42 22.96 -11.29 -16.29
N LYS A 43 23.72 -11.26 -17.39
CA LYS A 43 23.60 -10.23 -18.42
C LYS A 43 22.25 -10.30 -19.12
N THR A 44 21.79 -11.51 -19.50
CA THR A 44 20.48 -11.69 -20.14
C THR A 44 19.33 -11.28 -19.23
N VAL A 45 19.37 -11.64 -17.93
CA VAL A 45 18.36 -11.21 -16.94
C VAL A 45 18.35 -9.69 -16.77
N SER A 46 19.53 -9.05 -16.71
CA SER A 46 19.64 -7.59 -16.60
C SER A 46 19.09 -6.87 -17.84
N GLN A 47 19.38 -7.39 -19.04
CA GLN A 47 18.81 -6.87 -20.29
C GLN A 47 17.29 -7.02 -20.31
N LEU A 48 16.76 -8.17 -19.89
CA LEU A 48 15.32 -8.39 -19.79
C LEU A 48 14.66 -7.42 -18.81
N GLU A 49 15.25 -7.20 -17.63
CA GLU A 49 14.76 -6.19 -16.68
C GLU A 49 14.73 -4.80 -17.33
N ALA A 50 15.77 -4.41 -18.06
CA ALA A 50 15.86 -3.13 -18.73
C ALA A 50 14.77 -2.96 -19.81
N HIS A 51 14.52 -4.00 -20.61
CA HIS A 51 13.45 -4.00 -21.61
C HIS A 51 12.05 -3.92 -20.97
N MET A 52 11.81 -4.66 -19.89
CA MET A 52 10.55 -4.58 -19.14
C MET A 52 10.34 -3.19 -18.53
N SER A 53 11.40 -2.60 -17.96
CA SER A 53 11.38 -1.24 -17.42
C SER A 53 11.03 -0.21 -18.50
N LEU A 54 11.68 -0.26 -19.66
CA LEU A 54 11.39 0.64 -20.79
C LEU A 54 9.96 0.49 -21.31
N THR A 55 9.50 -0.75 -21.49
CA THR A 55 8.14 -1.05 -21.94
C THR A 55 7.10 -0.51 -20.95
N ARG A 56 7.37 -0.66 -19.65
CA ARG A 56 6.50 -0.14 -18.59
C ARG A 56 6.38 1.38 -18.64
N LYS A 57 7.47 2.11 -18.91
CA LYS A 57 7.44 3.57 -19.06
C LYS A 57 6.61 3.98 -20.29
N LEU A 58 6.78 3.26 -21.40
CA LEU A 58 6.00 3.48 -22.62
C LEU A 58 4.49 3.33 -22.37
N LEU A 59 4.07 2.27 -21.66
CA LEU A 59 2.65 2.04 -21.35
C LEU A 59 2.04 3.06 -20.39
N ARG A 60 2.87 3.86 -19.70
CA ARG A 60 2.42 4.93 -18.79
C ARG A 60 2.34 6.29 -19.46
N LEU A 61 2.69 6.40 -20.74
CA LEU A 61 2.47 7.63 -21.49
C LEU A 61 0.97 7.99 -21.41
N GLY A 62 0.68 9.24 -21.05
CA GLY A 62 -0.69 9.72 -20.83
C GLY A 62 -1.23 9.55 -19.40
N ASN A 63 -0.62 8.71 -18.55
CA ASN A 63 -1.06 8.54 -17.15
C ASN A 63 -0.94 9.83 -16.32
N SER A 64 -0.12 10.79 -16.74
CA SER A 64 -0.05 12.11 -16.09
C SER A 64 -1.38 12.86 -16.20
N VAL A 65 -2.08 12.75 -17.33
CA VAL A 65 -3.39 13.37 -17.56
C VAL A 65 -4.47 12.64 -16.76
N GLU A 66 -4.45 11.30 -16.75
CA GLU A 66 -5.35 10.50 -15.91
C GLU A 66 -5.19 10.83 -14.43
N ALA A 67 -3.95 11.02 -13.97
CA ALA A 67 -3.65 11.42 -12.59
C ALA A 67 -4.15 12.84 -12.28
N LEU A 68 -4.04 13.78 -13.22
CA LEU A 68 -4.58 15.13 -13.05
C LEU A 68 -6.11 15.12 -13.01
N GLU A 69 -6.76 14.31 -13.83
CA GLU A 69 -8.22 14.12 -13.79
C GLU A 69 -8.65 13.50 -12.45
N ALA A 70 -7.92 12.51 -11.95
CA ALA A 70 -8.17 11.95 -10.63
C ALA A 70 -8.02 12.99 -9.51
N ALA A 71 -7.01 13.86 -9.59
CA ALA A 71 -6.85 14.98 -8.66
C ALA A 71 -8.05 15.95 -8.72
N LYS A 72 -8.56 16.26 -9.92
CA LYS A 72 -9.76 17.10 -10.08
C LYS A 72 -10.99 16.45 -9.44
N ARG A 73 -11.15 15.13 -9.60
CA ARG A 73 -12.27 14.39 -9.00
C ARG A 73 -12.16 14.38 -7.47
N SER A 74 -10.97 14.21 -6.91
CA SER A 74 -10.79 14.12 -5.45
C SER A 74 -11.12 15.42 -4.70
N ILE A 75 -11.09 16.58 -5.36
CA ILE A 75 -11.49 17.88 -4.76
C ILE A 75 -12.96 17.87 -4.31
N HIS A 76 -13.80 17.05 -4.95
CA HIS A 76 -15.23 16.95 -4.68
C HIS A 76 -15.58 15.99 -3.53
N LEU A 77 -14.58 15.40 -2.86
CA LEU A 77 -14.84 14.58 -1.67
C LEU A 77 -15.44 15.41 -0.53
N SER A 78 -16.24 14.77 0.32
CA SER A 78 -16.84 15.43 1.48
C SER A 78 -15.85 15.58 2.63
N ASP A 79 -15.05 14.53 2.89
CA ASP A 79 -14.06 14.52 3.96
C ASP A 79 -12.82 15.35 3.58
N SER A 80 -12.49 16.33 4.42
CA SER A 80 -11.37 17.25 4.22
C SER A 80 -10.00 16.57 4.24
N VAL A 81 -9.79 15.57 5.11
CA VAL A 81 -8.51 14.87 5.26
C VAL A 81 -8.28 13.98 4.04
N LEU A 82 -9.28 13.17 3.69
CA LEU A 82 -9.23 12.32 2.49
C LEU A 82 -9.04 13.15 1.22
N LYS A 83 -9.79 14.25 1.09
CA LYS A 83 -9.65 15.20 -0.03
C LYS A 83 -8.23 15.71 -0.17
N LEU A 84 -7.63 16.19 0.93
CA LEU A 84 -6.27 16.74 0.90
C LEU A 84 -5.25 15.66 0.51
N CYS A 85 -5.28 14.51 1.21
CA CYS A 85 -4.36 13.40 0.97
C CYS A 85 -4.43 12.90 -0.48
N LEU A 86 -5.63 12.64 -0.99
CA LEU A 86 -5.84 12.10 -2.33
C LEU A 86 -5.51 13.13 -3.42
N THR A 87 -5.91 14.40 -3.25
CA THR A 87 -5.64 15.44 -4.25
C THR A 87 -4.15 15.68 -4.40
N ILE A 88 -3.44 15.82 -3.28
CA ILE A 88 -1.99 16.02 -3.30
C ILE A 88 -1.29 14.73 -3.81
N SER A 89 -1.76 13.54 -3.42
CA SER A 89 -1.20 12.27 -3.91
C SER A 89 -1.32 12.14 -5.42
N HIS A 90 -2.49 12.43 -5.99
CA HIS A 90 -2.72 12.39 -7.43
C HIS A 90 -1.90 13.45 -8.19
N LEU A 91 -1.73 14.65 -7.63
CA LEU A 91 -0.87 15.67 -8.23
C LEU A 91 0.61 15.23 -8.26
N ASN A 92 1.11 14.63 -7.18
CA ASN A 92 2.46 14.08 -7.14
C ASN A 92 2.62 12.90 -8.10
N ARG A 93 1.57 12.09 -8.27
CA ARG A 93 1.55 11.02 -9.27
C ARG A 93 1.60 11.57 -10.70
N ALA A 94 0.93 12.68 -10.98
CA ALA A 94 0.99 13.35 -12.28
C ALA A 94 2.42 13.83 -12.58
N MET A 95 3.08 14.46 -11.60
CA MET A 95 4.48 14.89 -11.71
C MET A 95 5.44 13.71 -11.88
N TYR A 96 5.23 12.62 -11.14
CA TYR A 96 5.96 11.36 -11.29
C TYR A 96 5.91 10.85 -12.73
N PHE A 97 4.71 10.70 -13.30
CA PHE A 97 4.55 10.22 -14.67
C PHE A 97 5.11 11.20 -15.70
N ALA A 98 5.02 12.51 -15.47
CA ALA A 98 5.64 13.50 -16.34
C ALA A 98 7.18 13.32 -16.37
N CYS A 99 7.82 13.13 -15.21
CA CYS A 99 9.25 12.80 -15.16
C CYS A 99 9.57 11.46 -15.83
N ASP A 100 8.71 10.44 -15.68
CA ASP A 100 8.91 9.13 -16.30
C ASP A 100 8.84 9.21 -17.83
N ASN A 101 7.94 10.04 -18.38
CA ASN A 101 7.85 10.32 -19.82
C ASN A 101 9.13 11.00 -20.33
N VAL A 102 9.65 12.00 -19.60
CA VAL A 102 10.92 12.67 -19.93
C VAL A 102 12.08 11.65 -19.92
N LEU A 103 12.16 10.77 -18.92
CA LEU A 103 13.17 9.72 -18.85
C LEU A 103 13.06 8.72 -19.99
N TRP A 104 11.84 8.36 -20.41
CA TRP A 104 11.61 7.51 -21.56
C TRP A 104 12.12 8.18 -22.85
N THR A 105 11.78 9.46 -23.08
CA THR A 105 12.26 10.22 -24.26
C THR A 105 13.78 10.38 -24.30
N GLY A 106 14.43 10.52 -23.14
CA GLY A 106 15.89 10.56 -23.05
C GLY A 106 16.53 9.22 -23.43
N ARG A 107 15.93 8.09 -23.01
CA ARG A 107 16.45 6.75 -23.33
C ARG A 107 16.17 6.29 -24.76
N SER A 108 15.11 6.80 -25.39
CA SER A 108 14.82 6.55 -26.80
C SER A 108 15.70 7.36 -27.76
N GLY A 109 16.59 8.22 -27.25
CA GLY A 109 17.52 9.02 -28.05
C GLY A 109 16.94 10.31 -28.62
N LEU A 110 15.71 10.69 -28.25
CA LEU A 110 15.06 11.94 -28.72
C LEU A 110 15.69 13.18 -28.08
N ILE A 111 16.27 13.06 -26.87
CA ILE A 111 16.92 14.16 -26.16
C ILE A 111 18.33 13.73 -25.76
N SER A 112 19.34 14.20 -26.51
CA SER A 112 20.72 13.73 -26.38
C SER A 112 21.48 14.21 -25.14
N LYS A 113 20.98 15.24 -24.43
CA LYS A 113 21.65 15.84 -23.25
C LYS A 113 20.81 15.77 -21.96
N LEU A 114 19.93 14.79 -21.84
CA LEU A 114 19.11 14.65 -20.63
C LEU A 114 19.91 14.02 -19.48
N ASP A 115 19.96 14.71 -18.35
CA ASP A 115 20.50 14.17 -17.09
C ASP A 115 19.53 13.11 -16.50
N GLN A 116 19.69 11.86 -16.95
CA GLN A 116 18.81 10.76 -16.52
C GLN A 116 18.84 10.55 -15.01
N HIS A 117 19.96 10.83 -14.35
CA HIS A 117 20.10 10.66 -12.91
C HIS A 117 19.20 11.66 -12.16
N LYS A 118 19.35 12.96 -12.45
CA LYS A 118 18.53 14.02 -11.79
C LYS A 118 17.04 13.83 -12.02
N TRP A 119 16.62 13.48 -13.24
CA TRP A 119 15.21 13.25 -13.55
C TRP A 119 14.67 11.99 -12.87
N SER A 120 15.48 10.93 -12.76
CA SER A 120 15.13 9.72 -12.02
C SER A 120 14.95 10.00 -10.53
N GLU A 121 15.89 10.73 -9.93
CA GLU A 121 15.83 11.09 -8.52
C GLU A 121 14.57 11.92 -8.21
N ARG A 122 14.29 12.96 -9.01
CA ARG A 122 13.06 13.77 -8.88
C ARG A 122 11.80 12.92 -9.01
N SER A 123 11.77 12.02 -9.99
CA SER A 123 10.66 11.08 -10.17
C SER A 123 10.44 10.25 -8.91
N PHE A 124 11.48 9.66 -8.33
CA PHE A 124 11.35 8.85 -7.11
C PHE A 124 10.93 9.66 -5.88
N ARG A 125 11.33 10.94 -5.77
CA ARG A 125 10.85 11.83 -4.69
C ARG A 125 9.34 12.07 -4.77
N TYR A 126 8.80 12.37 -5.96
CA TYR A 126 7.35 12.52 -6.15
C TYR A 126 6.60 11.20 -5.91
N TYR A 127 7.18 10.08 -6.32
CA TYR A 127 6.62 8.76 -6.06
C TYR A 127 6.55 8.45 -4.57
N LEU A 128 7.63 8.71 -3.82
CA LEU A 128 7.68 8.53 -2.36
C LEU A 128 6.62 9.38 -1.67
N PHE A 129 6.51 10.66 -2.04
CA PHE A 129 5.54 11.55 -1.40
C PHE A 129 4.09 11.13 -1.68
N SER A 130 3.78 10.67 -2.90
CA SER A 130 2.47 10.06 -3.20
C SER A 130 2.20 8.81 -2.35
N LEU A 131 3.20 7.94 -2.14
CA LEU A 131 3.05 6.75 -1.30
C LEU A 131 2.81 7.09 0.16
N ILE A 132 3.53 8.08 0.71
CA ILE A 132 3.32 8.54 2.09
C ILE A 132 1.87 9.04 2.25
N LEU A 133 1.38 9.87 1.34
CA LEU A 133 0.01 10.38 1.39
C LEU A 133 -1.04 9.27 1.27
N ASN A 134 -0.81 8.28 0.40
CA ASN A 134 -1.71 7.13 0.30
C ASN A 134 -1.71 6.30 1.58
N LEU A 135 -0.54 6.05 2.19
CA LEU A 135 -0.45 5.36 3.48
C LEU A 135 -1.11 6.15 4.61
N THR A 136 -0.93 7.47 4.65
CA THR A 136 -1.63 8.33 5.63
C THR A 136 -3.15 8.20 5.47
N ARG A 137 -3.64 8.17 4.23
CA ARG A 137 -5.06 7.95 3.93
C ARG A 137 -5.53 6.56 4.34
N ASP A 138 -4.75 5.52 4.07
CA ASP A 138 -5.07 4.13 4.46
C ASP A 138 -5.14 3.99 6.00
N VAL A 139 -4.18 4.61 6.72
CA VAL A 139 -4.18 4.64 8.19
C VAL A 139 -5.35 5.45 8.73
N TYR A 140 -5.70 6.57 8.10
CA TYR A 140 -6.83 7.40 8.50
C TYR A 140 -8.15 6.63 8.37
N GLU A 141 -8.40 5.97 7.22
CA GLU A 141 -9.57 5.11 7.03
C GLU A 141 -9.60 3.95 8.04
N LEU A 142 -8.44 3.34 8.33
CA LEU A 142 -8.32 2.31 9.35
C LEU A 142 -8.75 2.84 10.72
N CYS A 143 -8.27 4.01 11.14
CA CYS A 143 -8.65 4.64 12.39
C CYS A 143 -10.16 4.92 12.47
N LEU A 144 -10.77 5.46 11.41
CA LEU A 144 -12.22 5.69 11.35
C LEU A 144 -13.03 4.40 11.51
N LEU A 145 -12.59 3.33 10.84
CA LEU A 145 -13.24 2.02 10.94
C LEU A 145 -13.07 1.41 12.34
N MET A 146 -11.89 1.55 12.95
CA MET A 146 -11.65 1.11 14.33
C MET A 146 -12.57 1.82 15.33
N GLU A 147 -12.75 3.13 15.19
CA GLU A 147 -13.68 3.91 16.03
C GLU A 147 -15.14 3.49 15.82
N SER A 148 -15.53 3.18 14.58
CA SER A 148 -16.88 2.70 14.27
C SER A 148 -17.17 1.34 14.91
N GLU A 149 -16.22 0.39 14.83
CA GLU A 149 -16.32 -0.95 15.40
C GLU A 149 -16.31 -0.91 16.94
N ALA A 150 -15.49 -0.04 17.53
CA ALA A 150 -15.46 0.17 18.98
C ALA A 150 -16.81 0.73 19.49
N ARG A 151 -17.39 1.71 18.78
CA ARG A 151 -18.73 2.26 19.11
C ARG A 151 -19.82 1.19 18.98
N TYR A 152 -19.80 0.40 17.91
CA TYR A 152 -20.76 -0.68 17.69
C TYR A 152 -20.72 -1.72 18.81
N ARG A 153 -19.52 -2.14 19.25
CA ARG A 153 -19.35 -3.09 20.36
C ARG A 153 -19.87 -2.53 21.70
N SER A 154 -19.59 -1.26 21.98
CA SER A 154 -20.10 -0.58 23.19
C SER A 154 -21.63 -0.48 23.19
N ALA A 155 -22.25 -0.19 22.05
CA ALA A 155 -23.71 -0.15 21.90
C ALA A 155 -24.35 -1.55 22.05
N LYS A 156 -23.72 -2.59 21.48
CA LYS A 156 -24.21 -3.97 21.60
C LYS A 156 -24.17 -4.46 23.05
N SER A 157 -23.09 -4.16 23.78
CA SER A 157 -22.94 -4.50 25.21
C SER A 157 -23.97 -3.79 26.10
N SER A 158 -24.44 -2.60 25.73
CA SER A 158 -25.46 -1.87 26.48
C SER A 158 -26.88 -2.34 26.13
N SER A 159 -27.10 -2.85 24.91
CA SER A 159 -28.40 -3.42 24.51
C SER A 159 -28.69 -4.82 25.09
N SER A 160 -27.68 -5.59 25.49
CA SER A 160 -27.88 -6.95 26.03
C SER A 160 -28.22 -6.98 27.53
N LEU A 161 -28.45 -5.83 28.18
CA LEU A 161 -28.70 -5.74 29.62
C LEU A 161 -30.18 -5.78 30.05
N TYR A 162 -31.13 -5.97 29.11
CA TYR A 162 -32.54 -6.32 29.39
C TYR A 162 -33.04 -7.25 28.25
N PRO A 163 -33.83 -8.32 28.51
CA PRO A 163 -34.79 -8.52 29.60
C PRO A 163 -34.43 -9.73 30.50
N SER A 164 -34.77 -9.74 31.79
CA SER A 164 -36.00 -10.40 32.27
C SER A 164 -36.22 -10.03 33.74
N SER A 165 -37.42 -9.57 34.02
CA SER A 165 -38.00 -9.37 35.35
C SER A 165 -37.99 -10.65 36.19
N THR A 166 -37.28 -10.63 37.33
CA THR A 166 -37.73 -11.33 38.55
C THR A 166 -37.19 -10.62 39.79
N SER A 167 -38.08 -10.45 40.77
CA SER A 167 -37.97 -9.63 41.99
C SER A 167 -37.18 -10.32 43.13
N PRO A 168 -36.98 -9.66 44.28
CA PRO A 168 -35.77 -9.76 45.13
C PRO A 168 -35.89 -10.74 46.31
N ALA A 169 -34.74 -11.17 46.85
CA ALA A 169 -34.61 -11.58 48.25
C ALA A 169 -33.14 -11.56 48.71
N ASP A 170 -32.88 -10.72 49.72
CA ASP A 170 -31.98 -10.83 50.88
C ASP A 170 -30.71 -11.72 50.81
N GLN A 171 -29.55 -11.15 51.15
CA GLN A 171 -28.98 -11.28 52.51
C GLN A 171 -27.59 -10.61 52.66
N LEU A 172 -27.45 -10.03 53.84
CA LEU A 172 -26.36 -9.27 54.47
C LEU A 172 -25.17 -10.17 54.86
N SER A 173 -23.92 -9.71 54.70
CA SER A 173 -22.81 -9.83 55.68
C SER A 173 -21.47 -9.28 55.16
N SER A 174 -20.72 -8.62 56.07
CA SER A 174 -19.60 -7.69 55.84
C SER A 174 -18.20 -8.36 55.99
N PRO A 175 -17.06 -7.66 56.27
CA PRO A 175 -15.90 -7.63 55.36
C PRO A 175 -14.57 -8.13 55.97
N SER A 176 -13.56 -8.47 55.16
CA SER A 176 -12.13 -8.23 55.50
C SER A 176 -11.15 -8.72 54.43
N SER A 177 -10.27 -7.80 53.99
CA SER A 177 -8.81 -7.96 53.82
C SER A 177 -8.29 -7.14 52.62
N PRO A 178 -7.40 -6.16 52.83
CA PRO A 178 -6.71 -5.49 51.73
C PRO A 178 -5.47 -6.32 51.35
N ALA A 179 -5.52 -7.01 50.21
CA ALA A 179 -4.32 -7.56 49.59
C ALA A 179 -3.65 -6.47 48.73
N SER A 180 -2.38 -6.23 49.02
CA SER A 180 -1.42 -5.26 48.47
C SER A 180 -1.56 -4.91 46.97
N PRO A 181 -1.41 -3.62 46.57
CA PRO A 181 -1.29 -3.23 45.18
C PRO A 181 0.19 -3.15 44.80
N ALA A 182 0.80 -4.25 44.40
CA ALA A 182 2.14 -4.20 43.82
C ALA A 182 2.27 -5.29 42.74
N ILE A 183 2.71 -4.89 41.54
CA ILE A 183 3.19 -5.71 40.40
C ILE A 183 2.27 -5.83 39.16
N VAL A 184 1.07 -5.21 39.09
CA VAL A 184 0.20 -5.35 37.89
C VAL A 184 0.44 -4.30 36.77
N ALA A 185 1.43 -3.42 36.87
CA ALA A 185 1.61 -2.33 35.88
C ALA A 185 2.16 -2.80 34.51
N LEU A 186 3.01 -3.84 34.46
CA LEU A 186 3.59 -4.36 33.20
C LEU A 186 2.59 -5.12 32.27
N PRO A 187 1.64 -5.95 32.74
CA PRO A 187 0.71 -6.66 31.85
C PRO A 187 -0.38 -5.76 31.25
N VAL A 188 -0.63 -4.55 31.77
CA VAL A 188 -1.69 -3.66 31.28
C VAL A 188 -1.37 -3.10 29.89
N MET A 189 -0.11 -2.71 29.65
CA MET A 189 0.28 -2.16 28.33
C MET A 189 0.32 -3.25 27.25
N GLY A 190 0.79 -4.46 27.60
CA GLY A 190 0.80 -5.61 26.68
C GLY A 190 -0.60 -6.12 26.33
N THR A 191 -1.53 -6.13 27.29
CA THR A 191 -2.94 -6.52 27.04
C THR A 191 -3.68 -5.46 26.24
N TRP A 192 -3.45 -4.16 26.50
CA TRP A 192 -3.96 -3.07 25.69
C TRP A 192 -3.47 -3.15 24.24
N LEU A 193 -2.15 -3.31 24.05
CA LEU A 193 -1.56 -3.41 22.71
C LEU A 193 -2.09 -4.63 21.95
N ARG A 194 -2.17 -5.79 22.62
CA ARG A 194 -2.75 -7.01 22.03
C ARG A 194 -4.20 -6.79 21.62
N ARG A 195 -4.99 -6.13 22.46
CA ARG A 195 -6.39 -5.79 22.15
C ARG A 195 -6.50 -4.85 20.95
N GLN A 196 -5.65 -3.82 20.88
CA GLN A 196 -5.61 -2.91 19.74
C GLN A 196 -5.18 -3.62 18.45
N LEU A 197 -4.14 -4.45 18.49
CA LEU A 197 -3.70 -5.27 17.35
C LEU A 197 -4.80 -6.22 16.88
N HIS A 198 -5.52 -6.86 17.80
CA HIS A 198 -6.65 -7.72 17.46
C HIS A 198 -7.78 -6.92 16.80
N LEU A 199 -8.06 -5.70 17.26
CA LEU A 199 -9.09 -4.84 16.68
C LEU A 199 -8.68 -4.37 15.27
N VAL A 200 -7.42 -3.94 15.09
CA VAL A 200 -6.84 -3.65 13.76
C VAL A 200 -6.97 -4.85 12.83
N ALA A 201 -6.56 -6.05 13.28
CA ALA A 201 -6.63 -7.25 12.48
C ALA A 201 -8.08 -7.61 12.10
N THR A 202 -9.03 -7.43 13.03
CA THR A 202 -10.45 -7.67 12.77
C THR A 202 -10.98 -6.69 11.72
N VAL A 203 -10.68 -5.40 11.87
CA VAL A 203 -11.14 -4.35 10.95
C VAL A 203 -10.55 -4.55 9.56
N LEU A 204 -9.26 -4.86 9.45
CA LEU A 204 -8.59 -5.12 8.19
C LEU A 204 -9.13 -6.38 7.51
N TYR A 205 -9.41 -7.44 8.27
CA TYR A 205 -10.01 -8.67 7.72
C TYR A 205 -11.43 -8.44 7.21
N SER A 206 -12.21 -7.62 7.92
CA SER A 206 -13.56 -7.22 7.50
C SER A 206 -13.56 -6.24 6.32
N ASN A 207 -12.43 -5.59 6.01
CA ASN A 207 -12.30 -4.59 4.94
C ASN A 207 -11.16 -4.96 3.95
N PRO A 208 -11.35 -6.00 3.12
CA PRO A 208 -10.33 -6.48 2.21
C PRO A 208 -9.75 -5.43 1.25
N PRO A 209 -10.52 -4.44 0.72
CA PRO A 209 -9.94 -3.40 -0.14
C PRO A 209 -8.90 -2.52 0.56
N LEU A 210 -9.15 -2.16 1.82
CA LEU A 210 -8.24 -1.34 2.62
C LEU A 210 -6.97 -2.12 2.96
N LEU A 211 -7.11 -3.39 3.34
CA LEU A 211 -5.97 -4.26 3.60
C LEU A 211 -5.05 -4.39 2.38
N LEU A 212 -5.63 -4.62 1.20
CA LEU A 212 -4.85 -4.77 -0.03
C LEU A 212 -4.12 -3.50 -0.43
N ASP A 213 -4.76 -2.34 -0.29
CA ASP A 213 -4.13 -1.05 -0.61
C ASP A 213 -3.03 -0.70 0.39
N LEU A 214 -3.27 -0.90 1.69
CA LEU A 214 -2.28 -0.71 2.75
C LEU A 214 -1.05 -1.61 2.54
N LEU A 215 -1.25 -2.91 2.29
CA LEU A 215 -0.16 -3.86 2.03
C LEU A 215 0.63 -3.46 0.80
N LYS A 216 -0.05 -3.10 -0.29
CA LYS A 216 0.58 -2.67 -1.52
C LYS A 216 1.43 -1.42 -1.31
N ASN A 217 0.87 -0.37 -0.71
CA ASN A 217 1.58 0.88 -0.46
C ASN A 217 2.75 0.68 0.51
N SER A 218 2.59 -0.20 1.51
CA SER A 218 3.66 -0.57 2.45
C SER A 218 4.79 -1.34 1.76
N CYS A 219 4.51 -2.21 0.80
CA CYS A 219 5.57 -2.84 0.01
C CYS A 219 6.23 -1.86 -0.96
N ASP A 220 5.43 -1.02 -1.62
CA ASP A 220 5.94 -0.10 -2.63
C ASP A 220 6.82 1.02 -2.06
N ILE A 221 6.70 1.37 -0.76
CA ILE A 221 7.49 2.44 -0.13
C ILE A 221 8.99 2.16 -0.11
N PHE A 222 9.38 0.88 -0.02
CA PHE A 222 10.79 0.49 0.00
C PHE A 222 11.49 0.74 -1.34
N ILE A 223 10.75 0.78 -2.44
CA ILE A 223 11.29 0.99 -3.78
C ILE A 223 11.93 2.38 -3.93
N PRO A 224 11.22 3.51 -3.69
CA PRO A 224 11.84 4.83 -3.76
C PRO A 224 12.79 5.08 -2.60
N LEU A 225 12.58 4.50 -1.41
CA LEU A 225 13.51 4.67 -0.28
C LEU A 225 14.91 4.13 -0.59
N ASP A 226 14.98 2.95 -1.21
CA ASP A 226 16.24 2.34 -1.65
C ASP A 226 16.85 3.14 -2.82
N ARG A 227 16.03 3.58 -3.78
CA ARG A 227 16.50 4.36 -4.95
C ARG A 227 16.96 5.77 -4.64
N LEU A 228 16.47 6.37 -3.56
CA LEU A 228 16.92 7.66 -3.05
C LEU A 228 18.05 7.53 -2.02
N GLU A 229 18.53 6.31 -1.76
CA GLU A 229 19.59 6.01 -0.79
C GLU A 229 19.25 6.48 0.64
N ILE A 230 17.96 6.64 0.95
CA ILE A 230 17.48 7.01 2.30
C ILE A 230 17.52 5.77 3.21
N TYR A 231 17.16 4.60 2.67
CA TYR A 231 17.19 3.33 3.40
C TYR A 231 17.53 2.16 2.46
N SER A 232 18.76 1.66 2.58
CA SER A 232 19.30 0.60 1.72
C SER A 232 18.82 -0.78 2.17
N THR A 233 17.80 -1.31 1.48
CA THR A 233 17.26 -2.66 1.72
C THR A 233 17.87 -3.71 0.80
N GLY A 234 18.44 -3.26 -0.32
CA GLY A 234 19.12 -4.09 -1.30
C GLY A 234 18.18 -4.64 -2.38
N PRO A 235 18.74 -5.02 -3.54
CA PRO A 235 17.98 -5.32 -4.75
C PRO A 235 17.04 -6.52 -4.61
N GLY A 236 17.41 -7.52 -3.80
CA GLY A 236 16.56 -8.69 -3.55
C GLY A 236 15.28 -8.33 -2.80
N PHE A 237 15.37 -7.50 -1.75
CA PHE A 237 14.21 -7.08 -0.97
C PHE A 237 13.29 -6.16 -1.79
N VAL A 238 13.86 -5.19 -2.50
CA VAL A 238 13.11 -4.31 -3.42
C VAL A 238 12.43 -5.13 -4.52
N GLY A 239 13.13 -6.14 -5.07
CA GLY A 239 12.58 -7.10 -6.03
C GLY A 239 11.38 -7.85 -5.47
N ALA A 240 11.49 -8.40 -4.25
CA ALA A 240 10.40 -9.11 -3.59
C ALA A 240 9.19 -8.18 -3.32
N CYS A 241 9.41 -7.03 -2.69
CA CYS A 241 8.35 -6.07 -2.39
C CYS A 241 7.65 -5.57 -3.66
N GLY A 242 8.41 -5.22 -4.70
CA GLY A 242 7.85 -4.79 -5.98
C GLY A 242 7.10 -5.90 -6.71
N LEU A 243 7.50 -7.16 -6.53
CA LEU A 243 6.77 -8.31 -7.07
C LEU A 243 5.45 -8.51 -6.33
N VAL A 244 5.43 -8.57 -4.99
CA VAL A 244 4.15 -8.79 -4.27
C VAL A 244 3.19 -7.62 -4.48
N SER A 245 3.65 -6.37 -4.46
CA SER A 245 2.79 -5.21 -4.72
C SER A 245 2.19 -5.23 -6.14
N SER A 246 2.92 -5.77 -7.11
CA SER A 246 2.44 -5.96 -8.48
C SER A 246 1.39 -7.07 -8.58
N VAL A 247 1.62 -8.21 -7.90
CA VAL A 247 0.64 -9.30 -7.83
C VAL A 247 -0.65 -8.84 -7.17
N LEU A 248 -0.57 -8.12 -6.05
CA LEU A 248 -1.74 -7.52 -5.39
C LEU A 248 -2.47 -6.52 -6.31
N SER A 249 -1.73 -5.76 -7.11
CA SER A 249 -2.31 -4.86 -8.11
C SER A 249 -3.03 -5.60 -9.25
N VAL A 250 -2.50 -6.73 -9.70
CA VAL A 250 -3.17 -7.57 -10.71
C VAL A 250 -4.44 -8.19 -10.11
N LEU A 251 -4.35 -8.71 -8.89
CA LEU A 251 -5.48 -9.31 -8.18
C LEU A 251 -6.65 -8.34 -8.01
N THR A 252 -6.37 -7.10 -7.59
CA THR A 252 -7.40 -6.04 -7.44
C THR A 252 -8.01 -5.58 -8.76
N MET A 253 -7.34 -5.80 -9.90
CA MET A 253 -7.91 -5.50 -11.23
C MET A 253 -8.77 -6.65 -11.76
N VAL A 254 -8.39 -7.89 -11.48
CA VAL A 254 -9.20 -9.07 -11.83
C VAL A 254 -10.48 -9.12 -10.99
N TYR A 255 -10.39 -8.70 -9.72
CA TYR A 255 -11.50 -8.68 -8.77
C TYR A 255 -11.84 -7.25 -8.35
N PRO A 256 -12.68 -6.53 -9.12
CA PRO A 256 -12.96 -5.12 -8.90
C PRO A 256 -13.67 -4.82 -7.57
N TRP A 257 -14.29 -5.80 -6.91
CA TRP A 257 -14.84 -5.66 -5.56
C TRP A 257 -13.76 -5.53 -4.47
N LEU A 258 -12.51 -5.87 -4.78
CA LEU A 258 -11.36 -5.68 -3.91
C LEU A 258 -10.71 -4.29 -4.08
N LYS A 259 -11.21 -3.46 -5.00
CA LYS A 259 -10.65 -2.13 -5.23
C LYS A 259 -11.24 -1.13 -4.24
N LEU A 260 -10.37 -0.51 -3.44
CA LEU A 260 -10.78 0.54 -2.52
C LEU A 260 -11.28 1.74 -3.32
N LYS A 261 -12.50 2.19 -2.99
CA LYS A 261 -13.11 3.39 -3.55
C LYS A 261 -13.10 4.46 -2.46
N PRO A 262 -12.56 5.65 -2.75
CA PRO A 262 -12.64 6.78 -1.83
C PRO A 262 -14.07 7.35 -1.79
#